data_AF-A0A7C6EX61-F1
#
_entry.id   AF-A0A7C6EX61-F1
#
_cell.length_a   1.000
_cell.length_b   1.000
_cell.length_c   1.000
_cell.angle_alpha   90.00
_cell.angle_beta   90.00
_cell.angle_gamma   90.00
#
_symmetry.space_group_name_H-M   'P 1'
#
loop_
_entity.id
_entity.type
_entity.pdbx_description
1 polymer ?
#
loop_
_entity_poly.entity_id
_entity_poly.type
_entity_poly.pdbx_seq_one_letter_code
_entity_poly.pdbx_strand_id
1 'polypeptide(L)'
;MLNVRLLALFSFLFLISGCNLNGFPDQSGDSEPVSDDPVTEVEERFPEVQRVEFADNTPGDIQVTVFHNEADDGFEFDIFFSRNDGESWQPARIQRQESHTIPVQSGNETVFIWERVKDLGLRSTAPVLMRIIPANSEWTGDAFIAAAPVPDSPHAVISSIDSPIIYYDRVDEAAVAHLEAYQLAVVHPVNGELTRDIVADIQDGVDPLDPADDVLVLCYISVGEDLRTVALSDEQMRADPRFQGDGSGPRVDPRGILAWTGSLDNIDPVGLPSPGGSGFASWYLDDNSVSNDPNGMGDGLPDRNSLFGAAFVNAGDPAWFEALQEMTFQDDGVPGMREILTTDFGLGLGCDGLFLDTIDTAAPNSFTDSNSPNQSEFEWTAPGFTTFIQRLRNTYPNALIMQNRGLFYFNPDFPHYAYNAGADIDFLLFESYRLDSNTNSEFNAYFYSDNKFNYTPKIMAEANRRNGFKVISLGYAEGPVESIAKETLLGQNSLGLETLLTDILEAQEHAGFRHYITDGGIT
;
A
#
# COMPACT_ATOMS: atom_id res chain seq x y z
N MET A 1 -6.08 0.08 19.84
CA MET A 1 -6.55 1.23 20.67
C MET A 1 -5.41 1.93 21.46
N LEU A 2 -4.16 1.91 20.98
CA LEU A 2 -3.04 2.72 21.52
C LEU A 2 -2.71 3.97 20.66
N ASN A 3 -3.31 4.12 19.48
CA ASN A 3 -2.97 5.17 18.51
C ASN A 3 -3.80 6.48 18.56
N VAL A 4 -4.73 6.66 19.52
CA VAL A 4 -5.64 7.84 19.50
C VAL A 4 -5.51 8.78 20.72
N ARG A 5 -4.50 8.62 21.60
CA ARG A 5 -4.42 9.47 22.82
C ARG A 5 -3.04 10.02 23.21
N LEU A 6 -2.17 10.31 22.24
CA LEU A 6 -0.90 11.02 22.54
C LEU A 6 -0.69 12.38 21.83
N LEU A 7 -1.74 12.97 21.24
CA LEU A 7 -1.67 14.30 20.61
C LEU A 7 -2.27 15.44 21.44
N ALA A 8 -2.63 15.19 22.71
CA ALA A 8 -3.25 16.19 23.58
C ALA A 8 -2.44 16.42 24.87
N LEU A 9 -1.16 16.81 24.76
CA LEU A 9 -0.40 17.33 25.90
C LEU A 9 0.91 17.99 25.47
N PHE A 10 0.87 19.19 24.87
CA PHE A 10 1.91 20.22 25.03
C PHE A 10 1.45 21.54 24.39
N SER A 11 0.67 22.32 25.13
CA SER A 11 0.53 23.76 24.93
C SER A 11 -0.15 24.37 26.14
N PHE A 12 0.63 24.83 27.12
CA PHE A 12 0.28 25.94 28.01
C PHE A 12 1.49 26.31 28.87
N LEU A 13 2.13 27.45 28.57
CA LEU A 13 2.47 28.52 29.51
C LEU A 13 3.35 29.55 28.79
N PHE A 14 2.81 30.75 28.53
CA PHE A 14 3.43 32.00 28.98
C PHE A 14 2.39 33.12 28.91
N LEU A 15 2.04 33.61 30.10
CA LEU A 15 1.31 34.85 30.32
C LEU A 15 2.12 35.58 31.40
N ILE A 16 2.46 36.84 31.17
CA ILE A 16 2.32 37.93 32.14
C ILE A 16 2.52 39.29 31.44
N SER A 17 1.59 40.15 31.80
CA SER A 17 1.32 41.54 31.45
C SER A 17 2.47 42.56 31.58
N GLY A 18 2.32 43.68 30.85
CA GLY A 18 3.00 44.94 31.10
C GLY A 18 2.16 46.15 30.64
N CYS A 19 1.82 47.00 31.60
CA CYS A 19 0.94 48.18 31.61
C CYS A 19 1.16 49.36 30.63
N ASN A 20 0.07 50.15 30.51
CA ASN A 20 -0.06 51.63 30.61
C ASN A 20 -0.15 52.55 29.35
N LEU A 21 -1.36 53.15 29.23
CA LEU A 21 -1.71 54.60 29.18
C LEU A 21 -0.88 55.57 28.30
N ASN A 22 -1.53 56.22 27.33
CA ASN A 22 -1.85 57.67 27.34
C ASN A 22 -2.30 58.21 25.96
N GLY A 23 -3.27 59.14 25.98
CA GLY A 23 -3.18 60.40 25.23
C GLY A 23 -3.99 60.57 23.94
N PHE A 24 -5.12 61.27 24.04
CA PHE A 24 -5.75 62.06 22.95
C PHE A 24 -4.79 63.17 22.45
N PRO A 25 -4.94 63.66 21.20
CA PRO A 25 -5.76 64.87 21.03
C PRO A 25 -6.66 64.88 19.78
N ASP A 26 -7.77 65.57 20.00
CA ASP A 26 -8.66 66.27 19.07
C ASP A 26 -7.91 67.09 18.01
N GLN A 27 -8.25 66.93 16.73
CA GLN A 27 -7.99 67.92 15.70
C GLN A 27 -9.23 68.13 14.82
N SER A 28 -9.65 69.39 14.81
CA SER A 28 -10.72 69.97 14.05
C SER A 28 -10.15 70.67 12.81
N GLY A 29 -10.93 70.62 11.72
CA GLY A 29 -10.88 71.59 10.63
C GLY A 29 -9.92 71.26 9.48
N ASP A 30 -10.48 70.84 8.35
CA ASP A 30 -10.51 71.69 7.15
C ASP A 30 -11.43 71.07 6.08
N SER A 31 -12.47 71.81 5.72
CA SER A 31 -13.40 71.47 4.65
C SER A 31 -12.89 72.06 3.33
N GLU A 32 -12.27 71.22 2.51
CA GLU A 32 -11.94 71.54 1.12
C GLU A 32 -13.18 71.40 0.21
N PRO A 33 -13.29 72.20 -0.86
CA PRO A 33 -14.46 72.23 -1.73
C PRO A 33 -14.53 70.98 -2.62
N VAL A 34 -15.69 70.33 -2.59
CA VAL A 34 -16.09 69.24 -3.49
C VAL A 34 -15.99 69.72 -4.93
N SER A 35 -15.03 69.17 -5.69
CA SER A 35 -15.06 69.24 -7.15
C SER A 35 -16.04 68.20 -7.66
N ASP A 36 -17.09 68.66 -8.34
CA ASP A 36 -17.97 67.83 -9.17
C ASP A 36 -17.16 67.32 -10.38
N ASP A 37 -16.29 66.35 -10.15
CA ASP A 37 -15.84 65.47 -11.22
C ASP A 37 -17.03 64.57 -11.59
N PRO A 38 -17.33 64.38 -12.88
CA PRO A 38 -18.37 63.46 -13.28
C PRO A 38 -18.01 62.08 -12.73
N VAL A 39 -18.87 61.55 -11.86
CA VAL A 39 -18.84 60.15 -11.45
C VAL A 39 -18.96 59.35 -12.75
N THR A 40 -17.83 58.94 -13.30
CA THR A 40 -17.79 57.82 -14.24
C THR A 40 -18.38 56.67 -13.47
N GLU A 41 -19.61 56.26 -13.83
CA GLU A 41 -20.18 55.00 -13.41
C GLU A 41 -19.10 53.95 -13.70
N VAL A 42 -18.45 53.47 -12.65
CA VAL A 42 -17.58 52.31 -12.73
C VAL A 42 -18.54 51.18 -13.05
N GLU A 43 -18.54 50.75 -14.31
CA GLU A 43 -19.33 49.60 -14.74
C GLU A 43 -18.82 48.39 -13.95
N GLU A 44 -19.57 47.97 -12.94
CA GLU A 44 -19.26 46.81 -12.11
C GLU A 44 -19.03 45.60 -13.01
N ARG A 45 -17.83 45.03 -12.94
CA ARG A 45 -17.46 43.85 -13.73
C ARG A 45 -17.66 42.60 -12.91
N PHE A 46 -18.76 41.91 -13.19
CA PHE A 46 -19.05 40.62 -12.58
C PHE A 46 -18.17 39.52 -13.19
N PRO A 47 -17.58 38.62 -12.37
CA PRO A 47 -16.84 37.48 -12.87
C PRO A 47 -17.76 36.52 -13.62
N GLU A 48 -17.37 36.14 -14.82
CA GLU A 48 -17.96 35.11 -15.66
C GLU A 48 -16.88 34.04 -15.91
N VAL A 49 -17.16 32.80 -15.51
CA VAL A 49 -16.27 31.66 -15.77
C VAL A 49 -16.35 31.31 -17.25
N GLN A 50 -15.21 31.39 -17.94
CA GLN A 50 -15.11 31.12 -19.37
C GLN A 50 -14.78 29.65 -19.66
N ARG A 51 -13.91 29.06 -18.84
CA ARG A 51 -13.51 27.65 -18.93
C ARG A 51 -12.86 27.18 -17.64
N VAL A 52 -12.83 25.86 -17.46
CA VAL A 52 -12.15 25.19 -16.34
C VAL A 52 -11.19 24.15 -16.92
N GLU A 53 -9.97 24.12 -16.42
CA GLU A 53 -8.97 23.10 -16.75
C GLU A 53 -8.59 22.31 -15.50
N PHE A 54 -8.35 21.01 -15.70
CA PHE A 54 -7.88 20.09 -14.68
C PHE A 54 -6.46 19.66 -15.02
N ALA A 55 -5.57 19.59 -14.04
CA ALA A 55 -4.21 19.11 -14.28
C ALA A 55 -4.22 17.62 -14.69
N ASP A 56 -3.84 17.35 -15.93
CA ASP A 56 -3.79 15.98 -16.47
C ASP A 56 -2.88 15.06 -15.63
N ASN A 57 -3.30 13.80 -15.46
CA ASN A 57 -2.49 12.69 -14.92
C ASN A 57 -1.95 12.89 -13.50
N THR A 58 -2.66 13.59 -12.62
CA THR A 58 -2.27 13.66 -11.19
C THR A 58 -3.01 12.57 -10.42
N PRO A 59 -2.36 11.51 -9.90
CA PRO A 59 -3.01 10.58 -8.98
C PRO A 59 -3.44 11.35 -7.73
N GLY A 60 -4.68 11.18 -7.29
CA GLY A 60 -5.18 11.83 -6.09
C GLY A 60 -5.63 13.27 -6.31
N ASP A 61 -5.43 14.15 -5.33
CA ASP A 61 -5.92 15.53 -5.37
C ASP A 61 -5.47 16.27 -6.64
N ILE A 62 -6.34 17.11 -7.19
CA ILE A 62 -6.14 17.69 -8.52
C ILE A 62 -6.12 19.21 -8.48
N GLN A 63 -5.16 19.79 -9.19
CA GLN A 63 -5.15 21.23 -9.43
C GLN A 63 -6.23 21.57 -10.46
N VAL A 64 -7.05 22.56 -10.12
CA VAL A 64 -8.10 23.13 -10.97
C VAL A 64 -7.74 24.57 -11.28
N THR A 65 -7.79 24.93 -12.56
CA THR A 65 -7.59 26.31 -13.03
C THR A 65 -8.89 26.81 -13.64
N VAL A 66 -9.45 27.86 -13.02
CA VAL A 66 -10.66 28.54 -13.47
C VAL A 66 -10.26 29.80 -14.22
N PHE A 67 -10.64 29.88 -15.49
CA PHE A 67 -10.43 31.06 -16.33
C PHE A 67 -11.68 31.91 -16.30
N HIS A 68 -11.52 33.19 -15.97
CA HIS A 68 -12.61 34.15 -15.86
C HIS A 68 -12.22 35.49 -16.50
N ASN A 69 -13.21 36.33 -16.81
CA ASN A 69 -12.93 37.74 -17.10
C ASN A 69 -12.32 38.44 -15.86
N GLU A 70 -11.60 39.55 -16.08
CA GLU A 70 -11.13 40.38 -14.96
C GLU A 70 -12.34 40.85 -14.14
N ALA A 71 -12.31 40.56 -12.85
CA ALA A 71 -13.30 40.98 -11.87
C ALA A 71 -12.66 41.90 -10.83
N ASP A 72 -13.49 42.73 -10.21
CA ASP A 72 -13.07 43.57 -9.08
C ASP A 72 -12.73 42.70 -7.85
N ASP A 73 -11.99 43.26 -6.89
CA ASP A 73 -11.69 42.56 -5.63
C ASP A 73 -12.98 42.22 -4.86
N GLY A 74 -13.01 41.06 -4.19
CA GLY A 74 -14.10 40.69 -3.27
C GLY A 74 -15.14 39.70 -3.81
N PHE A 75 -14.92 39.14 -5.01
CA PHE A 75 -15.65 37.97 -5.47
C PHE A 75 -15.03 36.66 -4.98
N GLU A 76 -15.87 35.65 -4.82
CA GLU A 76 -15.50 34.27 -4.51
C GLU A 76 -16.13 33.32 -5.53
N PHE A 77 -15.54 32.13 -5.68
CA PHE A 77 -16.16 31.02 -6.38
C PHE A 77 -16.67 29.98 -5.38
N ASP A 78 -17.97 29.68 -5.41
CA ASP A 78 -18.53 28.52 -4.73
C ASP A 78 -18.34 27.27 -5.61
N ILE A 79 -17.66 26.26 -5.06
CA ILE A 79 -17.31 25.04 -5.78
C ILE A 79 -18.16 23.86 -5.26
N PHE A 80 -18.84 23.19 -6.18
CA PHE A 80 -19.61 21.98 -5.91
C PHE A 80 -19.24 20.86 -6.88
N PHE A 81 -19.51 19.62 -6.50
CA PHE A 81 -19.39 18.46 -7.38
C PHE A 81 -20.66 17.60 -7.35
N SER A 82 -20.83 16.78 -8.39
CA SER A 82 -21.93 15.82 -8.52
C SER A 82 -21.42 14.47 -9.00
N ARG A 83 -21.82 13.40 -8.30
CA ARG A 83 -21.52 12.00 -8.67
C ARG A 83 -22.63 11.33 -9.50
N ASN A 84 -23.71 12.06 -9.78
CA ASN A 84 -24.94 11.55 -10.40
C ASN A 84 -25.44 12.48 -11.51
N ASP A 85 -24.53 12.89 -12.40
CA ASP A 85 -24.85 13.69 -13.60
C ASP A 85 -25.67 14.97 -13.31
N GLY A 86 -25.38 15.60 -12.17
CA GLY A 86 -25.99 16.87 -11.77
C GLY A 86 -27.32 16.76 -11.03
N GLU A 87 -27.82 15.56 -10.73
CA GLU A 87 -29.06 15.37 -9.95
C GLU A 87 -28.92 15.92 -8.51
N SER A 88 -27.76 15.74 -7.89
CA SER A 88 -27.42 16.37 -6.61
C SER A 88 -26.01 16.96 -6.60
N TRP A 89 -25.81 17.98 -5.77
CA TRP A 89 -24.57 18.75 -5.68
C TRP A 89 -24.08 18.80 -4.24
N GLN A 90 -22.82 18.47 -4.03
CA GLN A 90 -22.13 18.51 -2.74
C GLN A 90 -21.03 19.58 -2.77
N PRO A 91 -20.79 20.31 -1.65
CA PRO A 91 -19.68 21.26 -1.58
C PRO A 91 -18.34 20.54 -1.77
N ALA A 92 -17.44 21.10 -2.58
CA ALA A 92 -16.11 20.53 -2.77
C ALA A 92 -15.17 20.85 -1.59
N ARG A 93 -14.36 19.89 -1.17
CA ARG A 93 -13.26 20.08 -0.20
C ARG A 93 -12.05 20.67 -0.91
N ILE A 94 -11.62 21.87 -0.52
CA ILE A 94 -10.52 22.61 -1.15
C ILE A 94 -9.32 22.64 -0.22
N GLN A 95 -8.13 22.28 -0.72
CA GLN A 95 -6.94 22.17 0.12
C GLN A 95 -6.61 23.51 0.79
N ARG A 96 -6.35 23.47 2.11
CA ARG A 96 -6.03 24.63 2.97
C ARG A 96 -7.17 25.65 3.11
N GLN A 97 -8.40 25.26 2.77
CA GLN A 97 -9.60 26.06 3.03
C GLN A 97 -10.56 25.26 3.91
N GLU A 98 -11.21 25.94 4.86
CA GLU A 98 -12.30 25.34 5.64
C GLU A 98 -13.65 25.47 4.91
N SER A 99 -13.71 26.29 3.86
CA SER A 99 -14.89 26.49 3.02
C SER A 99 -14.69 25.89 1.61
N HIS A 100 -15.82 25.68 0.93
CA HIS A 100 -15.88 25.35 -0.51
C HIS A 100 -15.83 26.61 -1.38
N THR A 101 -15.48 27.75 -0.78
CA THR A 101 -15.43 29.05 -1.42
C THR A 101 -13.97 29.46 -1.59
N ILE A 102 -13.65 30.08 -2.73
CA ILE A 102 -12.28 30.46 -3.05
C ILE A 102 -12.28 31.92 -3.51
N PRO A 103 -11.49 32.80 -2.88
CA PRO A 103 -11.35 34.17 -3.37
C PRO A 103 -10.86 34.18 -4.81
N VAL A 104 -11.53 34.97 -5.65
CA VAL A 104 -11.09 35.21 -7.03
C VAL A 104 -9.74 35.91 -6.98
N GLN A 105 -8.74 35.32 -7.65
CA GLN A 105 -7.39 35.88 -7.70
C GLN A 105 -7.35 37.02 -8.72
N SER A 106 -6.51 38.03 -8.46
CA SER A 106 -6.30 39.13 -9.40
C SER A 106 -5.80 38.61 -10.75
N GLY A 107 -6.45 39.00 -11.85
CA GLY A 107 -6.14 38.54 -13.20
C GLY A 107 -7.34 37.82 -13.84
N ASN A 108 -7.05 36.93 -14.78
CA ASN A 108 -8.03 36.17 -15.55
C ASN A 108 -8.05 34.67 -15.18
N GLU A 109 -7.34 34.29 -14.12
CA GLU A 109 -7.14 32.90 -13.70
C GLU A 109 -7.16 32.79 -12.17
N THR A 110 -7.87 31.79 -11.66
CA THR A 110 -7.85 31.38 -10.25
C THR A 110 -7.48 29.90 -10.17
N VAL A 111 -6.46 29.59 -9.37
CA VAL A 111 -5.94 28.22 -9.22
C VAL A 111 -6.19 27.70 -7.81
N PHE A 112 -6.67 26.46 -7.70
CA PHE A 112 -6.85 25.77 -6.44
C PHE A 112 -6.60 24.27 -6.53
N ILE A 113 -6.53 23.60 -5.39
CA ILE A 113 -6.41 22.13 -5.30
C ILE A 113 -7.70 21.59 -4.72
N TRP A 114 -8.37 20.75 -5.49
CA TRP A 114 -9.55 20.00 -5.05
C TRP A 114 -9.09 18.70 -4.37
N GLU A 115 -9.52 18.48 -3.13
CA GLU A 115 -9.27 17.25 -2.37
C GLU A 115 -10.17 16.10 -2.89
N ARG A 116 -10.10 15.83 -4.19
CA ARG A 116 -11.07 14.99 -4.91
C ARG A 116 -11.16 13.57 -4.38
N VAL A 117 -10.09 13.04 -3.79
CA VAL A 117 -10.13 11.69 -3.19
C VAL A 117 -11.08 11.67 -2.01
N LYS A 118 -11.01 12.67 -1.14
CA LYS A 118 -11.93 12.80 0.00
C LYS A 118 -13.37 13.05 -0.45
N ASP A 119 -13.57 13.63 -1.62
CA ASP A 119 -14.89 13.95 -2.14
C ASP A 119 -15.49 12.86 -3.03
N LEU A 120 -14.70 11.96 -3.60
CA LEU A 120 -15.16 10.97 -4.57
C LEU A 120 -14.83 9.52 -4.21
N GLY A 121 -13.87 9.32 -3.31
CA GLY A 121 -13.29 8.01 -3.00
C GLY A 121 -12.36 7.49 -4.07
N LEU A 122 -11.84 6.30 -3.81
CA LEU A 122 -10.79 5.65 -4.61
C LEU A 122 -11.35 4.75 -5.71
N ARG A 123 -12.65 4.46 -5.65
CA ARG A 123 -13.32 3.42 -6.44
C ARG A 123 -14.41 3.97 -7.36
N SER A 124 -14.59 5.29 -7.41
CA SER A 124 -15.57 5.93 -8.29
C SER A 124 -15.13 5.86 -9.74
N THR A 125 -15.93 5.19 -10.57
CA THR A 125 -15.76 5.12 -12.03
C THR A 125 -16.81 5.93 -12.79
N ALA A 126 -17.78 6.52 -12.08
CA ALA A 126 -18.86 7.29 -12.67
C ALA A 126 -18.36 8.67 -13.13
N PRO A 127 -18.92 9.24 -14.22
CA PRO A 127 -18.65 10.62 -14.60
C PRO A 127 -18.95 11.58 -13.45
N VAL A 128 -18.03 12.50 -13.16
CA VAL A 128 -18.20 13.53 -12.14
C VAL A 128 -18.33 14.89 -12.81
N LEU A 129 -19.27 15.70 -12.34
CA LEU A 129 -19.40 17.10 -12.76
C LEU A 129 -18.93 18.02 -11.65
N MET A 130 -18.23 19.09 -12.00
CA MET A 130 -17.89 20.21 -11.13
C MET A 130 -18.71 21.44 -11.53
N ARG A 131 -19.30 22.11 -10.55
CA ARG A 131 -20.06 23.34 -10.71
C ARG A 131 -19.38 24.47 -9.96
N ILE A 132 -19.13 25.57 -10.66
CA ILE A 132 -18.46 26.76 -10.16
C ILE A 132 -19.41 27.94 -10.29
N ILE A 133 -19.68 28.63 -9.19
CA ILE A 133 -20.60 29.77 -9.15
C ILE A 133 -19.83 31.00 -8.65
N PRO A 134 -19.63 32.04 -9.48
CA PRO A 134 -19.08 33.30 -9.00
C PRO A 134 -20.11 34.03 -8.13
N ALA A 135 -19.71 34.52 -6.95
CA ALA A 135 -20.60 35.22 -6.03
C ALA A 135 -19.84 36.27 -5.20
N ASN A 136 -20.59 37.20 -4.63
CA ASN A 136 -20.14 38.08 -3.55
C ASN A 136 -21.31 38.29 -2.55
N SER A 137 -21.19 39.23 -1.62
CA SER A 137 -22.25 39.49 -0.63
C SER A 137 -23.58 40.02 -1.22
N GLU A 138 -23.58 40.50 -2.46
CA GLU A 138 -24.71 41.20 -3.09
C GLU A 138 -25.20 40.53 -4.38
N TRP A 139 -24.42 39.63 -4.98
CA TRP A 139 -24.69 39.02 -6.27
C TRP A 139 -24.24 37.56 -6.36
N THR A 140 -24.97 36.78 -7.15
CA THR A 140 -24.62 35.40 -7.51
C THR A 140 -24.78 35.26 -9.02
N GLY A 141 -23.72 34.78 -9.68
CA GLY A 141 -23.67 34.61 -11.12
C GLY A 141 -24.18 33.28 -11.63
N ASP A 142 -24.09 33.14 -12.95
CA ASP A 142 -24.44 31.90 -13.63
C ASP A 142 -23.42 30.81 -13.32
N ALA A 143 -23.93 29.61 -13.06
CA ALA A 143 -23.11 28.45 -12.77
C ALA A 143 -22.41 27.94 -14.03
N PHE A 144 -21.10 27.70 -13.94
CA PHE A 144 -20.35 26.98 -14.95
C PHE A 144 -20.22 25.51 -14.57
N ILE A 145 -20.51 24.59 -15.49
CA ILE A 145 -20.44 23.15 -15.27
C ILE A 145 -19.37 22.54 -16.18
N ALA A 146 -18.44 21.81 -15.57
CA ALA A 146 -17.38 21.09 -16.26
C ALA A 146 -17.43 19.60 -15.91
N ALA A 147 -17.11 18.73 -16.87
CA ALA A 147 -16.80 17.33 -16.57
C ALA A 147 -15.44 17.27 -15.87
N ALA A 148 -15.38 16.63 -14.72
CA ALA A 148 -14.18 16.50 -13.92
C ALA A 148 -13.65 15.06 -13.97
N PRO A 149 -12.32 14.87 -13.97
CA PRO A 149 -11.73 13.53 -13.97
C PRO A 149 -11.91 12.85 -12.61
N VAL A 150 -12.31 11.58 -12.62
CA VAL A 150 -12.30 10.73 -11.42
C VAL A 150 -10.87 10.40 -10.97
N PRO A 151 -10.64 10.10 -9.68
CA PRO A 151 -9.39 9.49 -9.25
C PRO A 151 -9.15 8.20 -10.03
N ASP A 152 -8.08 8.17 -10.82
CA ASP A 152 -7.85 7.09 -11.79
C ASP A 152 -7.49 5.76 -11.12
N SER A 153 -7.11 5.76 -9.84
CA SER A 153 -6.67 4.55 -9.12
C SER A 153 -6.46 4.77 -7.61
N PRO A 154 -6.56 3.70 -6.79
CA PRO A 154 -5.98 3.59 -5.45
C PRO A 154 -4.55 4.12 -5.29
N HIS A 155 -3.76 4.17 -6.37
CA HIS A 155 -2.41 4.76 -6.40
C HIS A 155 -2.35 6.20 -5.88
N ALA A 156 -3.47 6.91 -5.97
CA ALA A 156 -3.67 8.27 -5.50
C ALA A 156 -3.27 8.54 -4.04
N VAL A 157 -3.40 7.55 -3.15
CA VAL A 157 -3.27 7.75 -1.70
C VAL A 157 -2.10 7.03 -1.07
N ILE A 158 -1.28 6.32 -1.85
CA ILE A 158 -0.12 5.57 -1.32
C ILE A 158 0.74 6.47 -0.42
N SER A 159 1.03 7.70 -0.86
CA SER A 159 1.86 8.63 -0.11
C SER A 159 1.26 9.07 1.23
N SER A 160 -0.07 9.03 1.39
CA SER A 160 -0.77 9.44 2.62
C SER A 160 -1.08 8.29 3.58
N ILE A 161 -0.75 7.04 3.25
CA ILE A 161 -1.00 5.89 4.13
C ILE A 161 -0.07 5.93 5.34
N ASP A 162 -0.56 6.30 6.51
CA ASP A 162 0.23 6.41 7.74
C ASP A 162 -0.19 5.38 8.79
N SER A 163 -1.38 4.80 8.68
CA SER A 163 -1.91 3.78 9.61
C SER A 163 -2.26 2.47 8.89
N PRO A 164 -1.30 1.55 8.72
CA PRO A 164 -1.56 0.21 8.20
C PRO A 164 -1.90 -0.81 9.31
N ILE A 165 -2.59 -1.88 8.94
CA ILE A 165 -2.84 -3.07 9.75
C ILE A 165 -2.61 -4.34 8.93
N ILE A 166 -2.03 -5.36 9.56
CA ILE A 166 -1.90 -6.72 9.00
C ILE A 166 -2.72 -7.66 9.88
N TYR A 167 -3.69 -8.35 9.28
CA TYR A 167 -4.71 -9.12 9.98
C TYR A 167 -4.98 -10.46 9.29
N TYR A 168 -4.53 -11.56 9.88
CA TYR A 168 -4.61 -12.89 9.27
C TYR A 168 -5.58 -13.86 9.94
N ASP A 169 -6.38 -13.39 10.90
CA ASP A 169 -7.44 -14.21 11.51
C ASP A 169 -8.77 -14.01 10.80
N ARG A 170 -9.79 -14.70 11.30
CA ARG A 170 -11.17 -14.61 10.85
C ARG A 170 -11.71 -13.19 10.95
N VAL A 171 -12.34 -12.72 9.88
CA VAL A 171 -12.93 -11.38 9.82
C VAL A 171 -14.42 -11.46 10.13
N ASP A 172 -14.78 -11.23 11.39
CA ASP A 172 -16.17 -11.05 11.83
C ASP A 172 -16.54 -9.55 11.93
N GLU A 173 -17.76 -9.24 12.38
CA GLU A 173 -18.26 -7.85 12.52
C GLU A 173 -17.36 -6.99 13.42
N ALA A 174 -16.76 -7.57 14.47
CA ALA A 174 -15.86 -6.83 15.35
C ALA A 174 -14.51 -6.57 14.69
N ALA A 175 -14.01 -7.55 13.92
CA ALA A 175 -12.80 -7.38 13.11
C ALA A 175 -13.00 -6.32 12.01
N VAL A 176 -14.15 -6.31 11.32
CA VAL A 176 -14.48 -5.28 10.31
C VAL A 176 -14.41 -3.88 10.94
N ALA A 177 -15.12 -3.63 12.03
CA ALA A 177 -15.07 -2.35 12.75
C ALA A 177 -13.65 -1.99 13.25
N HIS A 178 -12.80 -2.98 13.51
CA HIS A 178 -11.40 -2.74 13.85
C HIS A 178 -10.56 -2.32 12.64
N LEU A 179 -10.75 -2.99 11.50
CA LEU A 179 -10.04 -2.74 10.24
C LEU A 179 -10.41 -1.38 9.63
N GLU A 180 -11.66 -0.96 9.75
CA GLU A 180 -12.18 0.36 9.32
C GLU A 180 -11.46 1.55 9.99
N ALA A 181 -10.79 1.33 11.13
CA ALA A 181 -10.03 2.38 11.83
C ALA A 181 -8.65 2.66 11.20
N TYR A 182 -8.28 1.97 10.12
CA TYR A 182 -6.99 2.06 9.46
C TYR A 182 -7.15 2.58 8.02
N GLN A 183 -6.05 3.02 7.41
CA GLN A 183 -6.07 3.49 6.01
C GLN A 183 -5.73 2.36 5.02
N LEU A 184 -5.09 1.29 5.52
CA LEU A 184 -4.66 0.15 4.74
C LEU A 184 -4.76 -1.11 5.59
N ALA A 185 -5.55 -2.08 5.14
CA ALA A 185 -5.70 -3.39 5.75
C ALA A 185 -5.13 -4.47 4.83
N VAL A 186 -4.22 -5.30 5.37
CA VAL A 186 -3.80 -6.54 4.73
C VAL A 186 -4.53 -7.69 5.39
N VAL A 187 -5.32 -8.44 4.63
CA VAL A 187 -6.18 -9.52 5.13
C VAL A 187 -5.86 -10.86 4.46
N HIS A 188 -5.98 -11.96 5.19
CA HIS A 188 -5.81 -13.30 4.64
C HIS A 188 -7.14 -13.84 4.09
N PRO A 189 -7.28 -14.13 2.77
CA PRO A 189 -8.57 -14.53 2.21
C PRO A 189 -9.19 -15.78 2.83
N VAL A 190 -8.38 -16.84 3.02
CA VAL A 190 -8.86 -18.11 3.57
C VAL A 190 -9.14 -18.03 5.07
N ASN A 191 -8.13 -17.68 5.88
CA ASN A 191 -8.31 -17.56 7.33
C ASN A 191 -9.37 -16.51 7.70
N GLY A 192 -9.41 -15.41 6.95
CA GLY A 192 -10.40 -14.35 7.11
C GLY A 192 -11.82 -14.75 6.76
N GLU A 193 -12.03 -15.91 6.11
CA GLU A 193 -13.32 -16.34 5.56
C GLU A 193 -13.95 -15.25 4.67
N LEU A 194 -13.12 -14.57 3.88
CA LEU A 194 -13.53 -13.36 3.18
C LEU A 194 -14.63 -13.63 2.14
N THR A 195 -15.54 -12.66 2.04
CA THR A 195 -16.55 -12.57 0.98
C THR A 195 -16.48 -11.18 0.37
N ARG A 196 -17.11 -10.99 -0.79
CA ARG A 196 -17.22 -9.65 -1.39
C ARG A 196 -17.86 -8.64 -0.44
N ASP A 197 -18.89 -9.03 0.29
CA ASP A 197 -19.60 -8.14 1.22
C ASP A 197 -18.69 -7.71 2.37
N ILE A 198 -17.89 -8.62 2.94
CA ILE A 198 -16.91 -8.27 4.00
C ILE A 198 -15.85 -7.31 3.47
N VAL A 199 -15.31 -7.58 2.27
CA VAL A 199 -14.31 -6.69 1.66
C VAL A 199 -14.90 -5.31 1.38
N ALA A 200 -16.14 -5.25 0.87
CA ALA A 200 -16.84 -3.99 0.64
C ALA A 200 -17.06 -3.19 1.93
N ASP A 201 -17.48 -3.86 3.01
CA ASP A 201 -17.72 -3.22 4.32
C ASP A 201 -16.45 -2.55 4.85
N ILE A 202 -15.32 -3.27 4.84
CA ILE A 202 -14.02 -2.69 5.22
C ILE A 202 -13.65 -1.53 4.31
N GLN A 203 -13.85 -1.68 2.99
CA GLN A 203 -13.49 -0.67 1.99
C GLN A 203 -14.25 0.65 2.16
N ASP A 204 -15.48 0.58 2.65
CA ASP A 204 -16.39 1.72 2.85
C ASP A 204 -16.08 2.53 4.13
N GLY A 205 -15.11 2.08 4.95
CA GLY A 205 -14.68 2.81 6.14
C GLY A 205 -15.72 2.82 7.26
N VAL A 206 -15.60 3.77 8.19
CA VAL A 206 -16.52 3.86 9.33
C VAL A 206 -17.86 4.49 8.91
N ASP A 207 -17.84 5.44 7.98
CA ASP A 207 -19.03 6.02 7.38
C ASP A 207 -19.08 5.72 5.87
N PRO A 208 -19.94 4.79 5.41
CA PRO A 208 -20.04 4.41 3.99
C PRO A 208 -20.48 5.56 3.06
N LEU A 209 -20.81 6.74 3.61
CA LEU A 209 -21.14 7.94 2.86
C LEU A 209 -19.97 8.96 2.78
N ASP A 210 -18.91 8.81 3.58
CA ASP A 210 -17.74 9.71 3.59
C ASP A 210 -16.47 9.01 3.10
N PRO A 211 -16.17 9.07 1.79
CA PRO A 211 -15.03 8.32 1.25
C PRO A 211 -13.64 8.85 1.67
N ALA A 212 -13.58 9.84 2.57
CA ALA A 212 -12.33 10.23 3.20
C ALA A 212 -11.84 9.23 4.25
N ASP A 213 -12.70 8.31 4.72
CA ASP A 213 -12.32 7.23 5.64
C ASP A 213 -12.30 5.84 4.98
N ASP A 214 -12.50 5.76 3.66
CA ASP A 214 -12.32 4.53 2.86
C ASP A 214 -10.98 3.85 3.19
N VAL A 215 -11.04 2.54 3.42
CA VAL A 215 -9.84 1.73 3.71
C VAL A 215 -9.38 1.01 2.45
N LEU A 216 -8.08 1.06 2.16
CA LEU A 216 -7.49 0.18 1.14
C LEU A 216 -7.38 -1.25 1.66
N VAL A 217 -7.88 -2.23 0.91
CA VAL A 217 -7.82 -3.65 1.29
C VAL A 217 -6.90 -4.42 0.36
N LEU A 218 -5.79 -4.95 0.89
CA LEU A 218 -4.92 -5.88 0.18
C LEU A 218 -5.16 -7.30 0.70
N CYS A 219 -5.17 -8.24 -0.22
CA CYS A 219 -5.41 -9.63 0.10
C CYS A 219 -4.10 -10.42 -0.04
N TYR A 220 -3.80 -11.21 0.99
CA TYR A 220 -2.63 -12.09 1.05
C TYR A 220 -2.62 -13.11 -0.08
N ILE A 221 -1.46 -13.32 -0.68
CA ILE A 221 -1.18 -14.43 -1.60
C ILE A 221 0.29 -14.85 -1.49
N SER A 222 0.54 -16.15 -1.37
CA SER A 222 1.89 -16.72 -1.45
C SER A 222 2.26 -16.93 -2.92
N VAL A 223 3.36 -16.33 -3.38
CA VAL A 223 3.78 -16.44 -4.79
C VAL A 223 4.97 -17.36 -5.01
N GLY A 224 5.77 -17.60 -3.97
CA GLY A 224 6.90 -18.52 -3.94
C GLY A 224 6.60 -19.88 -3.30
N GLU A 225 5.36 -20.13 -2.84
CA GLU A 225 4.91 -21.44 -2.35
C GLU A 225 3.47 -21.77 -2.81
N ASP A 226 3.19 -23.05 -3.10
CA ASP A 226 1.85 -23.52 -3.46
C ASP A 226 1.09 -24.01 -2.22
N LEU A 227 0.29 -23.14 -1.61
CA LEU A 227 -0.44 -23.43 -0.37
C LEU A 227 -1.47 -24.56 -0.48
N ARG A 228 -1.89 -24.92 -1.70
CA ARG A 228 -2.80 -26.06 -1.93
C ARG A 228 -2.16 -27.40 -1.54
N THR A 229 -0.84 -27.42 -1.37
CA THR A 229 -0.05 -28.65 -1.14
C THR A 229 0.24 -28.96 0.33
N VAL A 230 -0.08 -28.06 1.27
CA VAL A 230 0.26 -28.14 2.71
C VAL A 230 -0.11 -29.48 3.36
N ALA A 231 -1.22 -30.09 2.95
CA ALA A 231 -1.72 -31.34 3.52
C ALA A 231 -1.62 -32.55 2.57
N LEU A 232 -0.90 -32.43 1.46
CA LEU A 232 -0.79 -33.46 0.43
C LEU A 232 0.58 -34.13 0.45
N SER A 233 0.62 -35.46 0.36
CA SER A 233 1.85 -36.18 0.02
C SER A 233 2.22 -36.01 -1.45
N ASP A 234 3.46 -36.32 -1.82
CA ASP A 234 3.93 -36.21 -3.20
C ASP A 234 3.19 -37.18 -4.13
N GLU A 235 2.78 -38.36 -3.64
CA GLU A 235 1.92 -39.27 -4.40
C GLU A 235 0.52 -38.69 -4.65
N GLN A 236 -0.04 -38.00 -3.66
CA GLN A 236 -1.33 -37.33 -3.81
C GLN A 236 -1.24 -36.18 -4.81
N MET A 237 -0.17 -35.37 -4.72
CA MET A 237 0.10 -34.32 -5.68
C MET A 237 0.23 -34.89 -7.10
N ARG A 238 1.03 -35.95 -7.29
CA ARG A 238 1.22 -36.59 -8.60
C ARG A 238 -0.07 -37.20 -9.17
N ALA A 239 -1.02 -37.57 -8.32
CA ALA A 239 -2.31 -38.13 -8.74
C ALA A 239 -3.36 -37.05 -9.09
N ASP A 240 -3.16 -35.80 -8.66
CA ASP A 240 -4.13 -34.71 -8.82
C ASP A 240 -3.73 -33.82 -10.01
N PRO A 241 -4.60 -33.65 -11.03
CA PRO A 241 -4.30 -32.86 -12.22
C PRO A 241 -3.86 -31.41 -11.95
N ARG A 242 -4.28 -30.81 -10.83
CA ARG A 242 -3.94 -29.42 -10.47
C ARG A 242 -2.44 -29.22 -10.26
N PHE A 243 -1.71 -30.27 -9.89
CA PHE A 243 -0.28 -30.22 -9.56
C PHE A 243 0.60 -30.93 -10.60
N GLN A 244 0.01 -31.46 -11.67
CA GLN A 244 0.73 -32.14 -12.74
C GLN A 244 1.27 -31.16 -13.78
N GLY A 245 0.55 -30.07 -14.06
CA GLY A 245 0.93 -29.11 -15.10
C GLY A 245 1.26 -29.81 -16.43
N ASP A 246 2.46 -29.58 -16.95
CA ASP A 246 2.98 -30.25 -18.15
C ASP A 246 3.69 -31.60 -17.87
N GLY A 247 3.79 -31.99 -16.60
CA GLY A 247 4.42 -33.21 -16.12
C GLY A 247 5.95 -33.21 -16.17
N SER A 248 6.59 -32.07 -16.47
CA SER A 248 8.03 -31.99 -16.69
C SER A 248 8.84 -31.60 -15.45
N GLY A 249 8.17 -31.29 -14.33
CA GLY A 249 8.81 -30.92 -13.07
C GLY A 249 9.02 -32.08 -12.08
N PRO A 250 9.64 -31.80 -10.92
CA PRO A 250 10.15 -30.49 -10.51
C PRO A 250 11.40 -30.03 -11.28
N ARG A 251 11.82 -28.79 -11.05
CA ARG A 251 12.92 -28.10 -11.71
C ARG A 251 14.04 -27.77 -10.72
N VAL A 252 15.24 -27.64 -11.27
CA VAL A 252 16.47 -27.33 -10.54
C VAL A 252 17.24 -26.23 -11.25
N ASP A 253 18.20 -25.64 -10.54
CA ASP A 253 19.07 -24.58 -11.01
C ASP A 253 19.77 -24.98 -12.31
N PRO A 254 19.55 -24.24 -13.42
CA PRO A 254 20.16 -24.57 -14.70
C PRO A 254 21.68 -24.40 -14.73
N ARG A 255 22.27 -23.75 -13.72
CA ARG A 255 23.71 -23.64 -13.52
C ARG A 255 24.33 -24.94 -12.99
N GLY A 256 23.53 -25.88 -12.47
CA GLY A 256 23.98 -27.15 -11.91
C GLY A 256 25.03 -26.94 -10.82
N ILE A 257 26.21 -27.55 -10.97
CA ILE A 257 27.32 -27.44 -9.99
C ILE A 257 27.79 -25.99 -9.73
N LEU A 258 27.41 -25.03 -10.58
CA LEU A 258 27.74 -23.62 -10.45
C LEU A 258 26.68 -22.81 -9.69
N ALA A 259 25.65 -23.44 -9.12
CA ALA A 259 24.56 -22.78 -8.38
C ALA A 259 25.04 -21.76 -7.33
N TRP A 260 26.24 -21.95 -6.75
CA TRP A 260 26.77 -21.11 -5.67
C TRP A 260 27.72 -20.00 -6.12
N THR A 261 28.11 -19.99 -7.40
CA THR A 261 29.17 -19.09 -7.92
C THR A 261 28.89 -18.53 -9.31
N GLY A 262 27.83 -19.00 -9.97
CA GLY A 262 27.44 -18.57 -11.32
C GLY A 262 26.64 -17.27 -11.31
N SER A 263 26.69 -16.53 -12.42
CA SER A 263 25.86 -15.33 -12.60
C SER A 263 24.37 -15.68 -12.61
N LEU A 264 23.54 -14.76 -12.12
CA LEU A 264 22.08 -14.81 -12.28
C LEU A 264 21.61 -14.32 -13.67
N ASP A 265 22.53 -13.79 -14.49
CA ASP A 265 22.22 -13.25 -15.81
C ASP A 265 21.91 -14.32 -16.85
N ASN A 266 20.84 -14.10 -17.62
CA ASN A 266 20.41 -14.97 -18.72
C ASN A 266 20.17 -16.43 -18.29
N ILE A 267 19.76 -16.64 -17.04
CA ILE A 267 19.24 -17.91 -16.56
C ILE A 267 17.93 -18.22 -17.28
N ASP A 268 17.76 -19.48 -17.71
CA ASP A 268 16.48 -19.95 -18.23
C ASP A 268 15.43 -19.88 -17.11
N PRO A 269 14.38 -19.06 -17.24
CA PRO A 269 13.40 -18.85 -16.19
C PRO A 269 12.62 -20.12 -15.84
N VAL A 270 12.69 -21.19 -16.63
CA VAL A 270 12.02 -22.46 -16.35
C VAL A 270 12.93 -23.45 -15.62
N GLY A 271 14.26 -23.26 -15.62
CA GLY A 271 15.22 -24.18 -15.02
C GLY A 271 15.39 -25.51 -15.78
N LEU A 272 16.17 -26.44 -15.20
CA LEU A 272 16.37 -27.79 -15.76
C LEU A 272 15.45 -28.82 -15.10
N PRO A 273 15.00 -29.86 -15.82
CA PRO A 273 14.28 -30.96 -15.19
C PRO A 273 15.11 -31.62 -14.09
N SER A 274 14.50 -31.87 -12.93
CA SER A 274 15.17 -32.60 -11.85
C SER A 274 15.48 -34.05 -12.28
N PRO A 275 16.68 -34.58 -11.97
CA PRO A 275 17.00 -35.99 -12.18
C PRO A 275 15.98 -36.92 -11.50
N GLY A 276 15.27 -37.74 -12.28
CA GLY A 276 14.29 -38.70 -11.74
C GLY A 276 12.92 -38.10 -11.39
N GLY A 277 12.77 -36.77 -11.49
CA GLY A 277 11.53 -36.04 -11.32
C GLY A 277 10.70 -36.00 -12.60
N SER A 278 9.48 -36.54 -12.55
CA SER A 278 8.45 -36.33 -13.59
C SER A 278 7.06 -36.52 -13.01
N GLY A 279 6.06 -35.97 -13.68
CA GLY A 279 4.66 -36.05 -13.27
C GLY A 279 4.21 -34.94 -12.31
N PHE A 280 5.06 -33.94 -12.06
CA PHE A 280 4.69 -32.69 -11.42
C PHE A 280 4.78 -31.53 -12.41
N ALA A 281 4.12 -30.43 -12.08
CA ALA A 281 4.20 -29.21 -12.85
C ALA A 281 5.61 -28.63 -12.87
N SER A 282 5.97 -27.96 -13.96
CA SER A 282 7.30 -27.37 -14.18
C SER A 282 7.68 -26.29 -13.16
N TRP A 283 6.73 -25.72 -12.44
CA TRP A 283 7.03 -24.66 -11.47
C TRP A 283 7.49 -25.16 -10.10
N TYR A 284 7.39 -26.46 -9.78
CA TYR A 284 7.91 -26.95 -8.50
C TYR A 284 9.43 -27.04 -8.49
N LEU A 285 10.04 -26.75 -7.34
CA LEU A 285 11.50 -26.70 -7.16
C LEU A 285 12.03 -27.95 -6.46
N ASP A 286 13.29 -28.33 -6.73
CA ASP A 286 13.98 -29.52 -6.15
C ASP A 286 15.50 -29.29 -6.04
N ASP A 287 15.90 -28.12 -5.54
CA ASP A 287 17.31 -27.71 -5.41
C ASP A 287 17.93 -28.11 -4.07
N ASN A 288 17.15 -28.23 -2.99
CA ASN A 288 17.68 -28.59 -1.68
C ASN A 288 18.21 -30.04 -1.69
N SER A 289 17.52 -30.95 -2.37
CA SER A 289 17.99 -32.33 -2.49
C SER A 289 19.27 -32.41 -3.35
N VAL A 290 19.36 -31.59 -4.40
CA VAL A 290 20.56 -31.44 -5.25
C VAL A 290 21.75 -30.94 -4.44
N SER A 291 21.57 -29.93 -3.59
CA SER A 291 22.67 -29.37 -2.79
C SER A 291 23.16 -30.31 -1.70
N ASN A 292 22.26 -31.15 -1.18
CA ASN A 292 22.55 -32.14 -0.15
C ASN A 292 23.20 -33.42 -0.70
N ASP A 293 22.97 -33.78 -1.97
CA ASP A 293 23.59 -34.95 -2.59
C ASP A 293 25.03 -34.65 -3.07
N PRO A 294 26.04 -35.44 -2.66
CA PRO A 294 27.44 -35.23 -3.07
C PRO A 294 27.71 -35.28 -4.58
N ASN A 295 26.78 -35.83 -5.37
CA ASN A 295 26.85 -35.89 -6.84
C ASN A 295 25.94 -34.86 -7.51
N GLY A 296 25.25 -34.00 -6.76
CA GLY A 296 24.31 -33.02 -7.30
C GLY A 296 23.08 -33.66 -7.94
N MET A 297 22.60 -34.78 -7.39
CA MET A 297 21.41 -35.47 -7.89
C MET A 297 20.20 -35.09 -7.04
N GLY A 298 19.19 -34.52 -7.69
CA GLY A 298 17.89 -34.31 -7.06
C GLY A 298 17.18 -35.64 -6.78
N ASP A 299 16.24 -35.65 -5.84
CA ASP A 299 15.41 -36.82 -5.53
C ASP A 299 14.15 -36.92 -6.41
N GLY A 300 13.88 -35.87 -7.20
CA GLY A 300 12.77 -35.79 -8.14
C GLY A 300 11.43 -35.43 -7.49
N LEU A 301 11.45 -34.96 -6.25
CA LEU A 301 10.27 -34.55 -5.48
C LEU A 301 10.28 -33.03 -5.26
N PRO A 302 9.11 -32.38 -5.20
CA PRO A 302 9.05 -30.97 -4.83
C PRO A 302 9.63 -30.74 -3.43
N ASP A 303 10.57 -29.81 -3.31
CA ASP A 303 11.04 -29.29 -2.04
C ASP A 303 9.91 -28.57 -1.30
N ARG A 304 9.88 -28.70 0.02
CA ARG A 304 8.82 -28.16 0.87
C ARG A 304 9.37 -27.27 1.97
N ASN A 305 8.61 -26.22 2.25
CA ASN A 305 8.78 -25.46 3.45
C ASN A 305 8.52 -26.37 4.66
N SER A 306 9.51 -26.53 5.54
CA SER A 306 9.43 -27.45 6.67
C SER A 306 8.52 -26.97 7.79
N LEU A 307 8.25 -25.66 7.85
CA LEU A 307 7.42 -25.02 8.86
C LEU A 307 5.93 -25.06 8.46
N PHE A 308 5.64 -24.81 7.19
CA PHE A 308 4.27 -24.71 6.67
C PHE A 308 3.82 -25.91 5.84
N GLY A 309 4.74 -26.72 5.32
CA GLY A 309 4.45 -27.93 4.53
C GLY A 309 4.14 -27.68 3.05
N ALA A 310 4.05 -26.42 2.61
CA ALA A 310 3.82 -26.05 1.22
C ALA A 310 5.05 -26.35 0.34
N ALA A 311 4.82 -26.79 -0.89
CA ALA A 311 5.86 -26.96 -1.89
C ALA A 311 6.36 -25.60 -2.40
N PHE A 312 7.68 -25.43 -2.51
CA PHE A 312 8.28 -24.25 -3.10
C PHE A 312 8.02 -24.22 -4.61
N VAL A 313 7.82 -23.00 -5.13
CA VAL A 313 7.57 -22.78 -6.56
C VAL A 313 8.48 -21.71 -7.13
N ASN A 314 8.84 -21.89 -8.39
CA ASN A 314 9.46 -20.90 -9.23
C ASN A 314 8.41 -19.90 -9.70
N ALA A 315 8.33 -18.74 -9.04
CA ALA A 315 7.41 -17.68 -9.44
C ALA A 315 7.64 -17.17 -10.87
N GLY A 316 8.85 -17.37 -11.42
CA GLY A 316 9.22 -17.02 -12.78
C GLY A 316 8.69 -17.94 -13.87
N ASP A 317 8.18 -19.13 -13.52
CA ASP A 317 7.58 -20.02 -14.50
C ASP A 317 6.26 -19.40 -15.02
N PRO A 318 6.13 -19.12 -16.33
CA PRO A 318 4.92 -18.52 -16.86
C PRO A 318 3.64 -19.32 -16.58
N ALA A 319 3.74 -20.65 -16.48
CA ALA A 319 2.61 -21.52 -16.21
C ALA A 319 2.16 -21.45 -14.74
N TRP A 320 3.05 -21.09 -13.81
CA TRP A 320 2.65 -20.78 -12.43
C TRP A 320 1.83 -19.50 -12.36
N PHE A 321 2.22 -18.45 -13.10
CA PHE A 321 1.43 -17.22 -13.16
C PHE A 321 0.00 -17.51 -13.65
N GLU A 322 -0.16 -18.32 -14.70
CA GLU A 322 -1.49 -18.73 -15.21
C GLU A 322 -2.27 -19.52 -14.15
N ALA A 323 -1.62 -20.48 -13.49
CA ALA A 323 -2.25 -21.26 -12.43
C ALA A 323 -2.74 -20.36 -11.31
N LEU A 324 -1.86 -19.52 -10.75
CA LEU A 324 -2.17 -18.62 -9.65
C LEU A 324 -3.20 -17.54 -10.05
N GLN A 325 -3.25 -17.15 -11.32
CA GLN A 325 -4.26 -16.23 -11.83
C GLN A 325 -5.66 -16.85 -11.78
N GLU A 326 -5.80 -18.10 -12.20
CA GLU A 326 -7.09 -18.77 -12.42
C GLU A 326 -7.57 -19.62 -11.23
N MET A 327 -6.76 -19.78 -10.17
CA MET A 327 -7.18 -20.46 -8.94
C MET A 327 -8.46 -19.83 -8.36
N THR A 328 -9.33 -20.68 -7.82
CA THR A 328 -10.52 -20.25 -7.08
C THR A 328 -10.63 -20.98 -5.75
N PHE A 329 -11.16 -20.31 -4.73
CA PHE A 329 -11.38 -20.95 -3.43
C PHE A 329 -12.24 -22.22 -3.55
N GLN A 330 -13.22 -22.22 -4.46
CA GLN A 330 -14.10 -23.37 -4.67
C GLN A 330 -13.34 -24.62 -5.14
N ASP A 331 -12.46 -24.49 -6.12
CA ASP A 331 -11.81 -25.63 -6.77
C ASP A 331 -10.42 -25.93 -6.19
N ASP A 332 -9.77 -24.93 -5.61
CA ASP A 332 -8.40 -24.99 -5.09
C ASP A 332 -8.29 -24.93 -3.57
N GLY A 333 -9.32 -24.42 -2.87
CA GLY A 333 -9.28 -24.14 -1.43
C GLY A 333 -8.48 -22.88 -1.07
N VAL A 334 -7.91 -22.20 -2.07
CA VAL A 334 -7.23 -20.91 -1.97
C VAL A 334 -7.63 -20.04 -3.16
N PRO A 335 -7.89 -18.75 -2.97
CA PRO A 335 -8.25 -17.85 -4.07
C PRO A 335 -7.01 -17.41 -4.86
N GLY A 336 -7.14 -17.37 -6.18
CA GLY A 336 -6.13 -16.85 -7.10
C GLY A 336 -6.21 -15.34 -7.31
N MET A 337 -5.24 -14.78 -8.05
CA MET A 337 -5.14 -13.33 -8.26
C MET A 337 -6.41 -12.73 -8.88
N ARG A 338 -7.03 -13.42 -9.85
CA ARG A 338 -8.23 -12.91 -10.51
C ARG A 338 -9.44 -12.91 -9.56
N GLU A 339 -9.63 -13.97 -8.78
CA GLU A 339 -10.72 -14.05 -7.80
C GLU A 339 -10.57 -13.00 -6.70
N ILE A 340 -9.33 -12.69 -6.31
CA ILE A 340 -9.01 -11.65 -5.34
C ILE A 340 -9.30 -10.24 -5.90
N LEU A 341 -8.82 -9.94 -7.11
CA LEU A 341 -8.80 -8.57 -7.66
C LEU A 341 -10.06 -8.17 -8.45
N THR A 342 -10.93 -9.12 -8.78
CA THR A 342 -12.15 -8.84 -9.56
C THR A 342 -13.41 -9.13 -8.75
N THR A 343 -14.55 -8.66 -9.23
CA THR A 343 -15.86 -8.89 -8.61
C THR A 343 -16.75 -9.86 -9.41
N ASP A 344 -16.25 -10.37 -10.54
CA ASP A 344 -17.03 -11.16 -11.51
C ASP A 344 -16.49 -12.59 -11.73
N PHE A 345 -15.44 -12.99 -10.99
CA PHE A 345 -14.82 -14.30 -11.10
C PHE A 345 -14.70 -14.98 -9.73
N GLY A 346 -15.18 -16.22 -9.64
CA GLY A 346 -15.10 -17.00 -8.40
C GLY A 346 -15.91 -16.36 -7.26
N LEU A 347 -15.31 -16.22 -6.07
CA LEU A 347 -15.85 -15.42 -4.97
C LEU A 347 -15.92 -13.92 -5.27
N GLY A 348 -15.13 -13.43 -6.23
CA GLY A 348 -15.14 -12.04 -6.67
C GLY A 348 -14.89 -11.04 -5.52
N LEU A 349 -13.79 -11.20 -4.80
CA LEU A 349 -13.54 -10.45 -3.55
C LEU A 349 -13.42 -8.93 -3.78
N GLY A 350 -12.83 -8.51 -4.91
CA GLY A 350 -12.67 -7.11 -5.26
C GLY A 350 -11.72 -6.34 -4.33
N CYS A 351 -10.66 -6.99 -3.82
CA CYS A 351 -9.63 -6.31 -3.04
C CYS A 351 -8.89 -5.27 -3.92
N ASP A 352 -8.42 -4.18 -3.31
CA ASP A 352 -7.72 -3.09 -4.01
C ASP A 352 -6.31 -3.51 -4.50
N GLY A 353 -5.79 -4.62 -3.99
CA GLY A 353 -4.49 -5.13 -4.40
C GLY A 353 -4.08 -6.44 -3.73
N LEU A 354 -2.83 -6.81 -3.95
CA LEU A 354 -2.22 -8.05 -3.45
C LEU A 354 -1.07 -7.76 -2.49
N PHE A 355 -1.02 -8.55 -1.43
CA PHE A 355 0.14 -8.71 -0.58
C PHE A 355 0.87 -9.99 -0.98
N LEU A 356 2.02 -9.84 -1.64
CA LEU A 356 2.82 -10.92 -2.19
C LEU A 356 3.80 -11.44 -1.13
N ASP A 357 3.51 -12.62 -0.60
CA ASP A 357 4.37 -13.30 0.37
C ASP A 357 5.33 -14.28 -0.32
N THR A 358 6.29 -14.81 0.46
CA THR A 358 7.26 -15.86 0.07
C THR A 358 8.19 -15.47 -1.10
N ILE A 359 8.44 -14.17 -1.24
CA ILE A 359 9.44 -13.61 -2.18
C ILE A 359 10.86 -14.08 -1.82
N ASP A 360 11.09 -14.38 -0.53
CA ASP A 360 12.35 -14.92 -0.01
C ASP A 360 12.65 -16.36 -0.49
N THR A 361 11.74 -17.04 -1.20
CA THR A 361 12.09 -18.30 -1.90
C THR A 361 13.31 -18.10 -2.80
N ALA A 362 13.45 -16.92 -3.40
CA ALA A 362 14.61 -16.54 -4.23
C ALA A 362 15.79 -15.97 -3.43
N ALA A 363 15.87 -16.19 -2.11
CA ALA A 363 16.98 -15.68 -1.31
C ALA A 363 18.34 -16.24 -1.77
N PRO A 364 19.45 -15.51 -1.54
CA PRO A 364 20.78 -16.00 -1.83
C PRO A 364 21.01 -17.37 -1.20
N ASN A 365 21.53 -18.34 -1.97
CA ASN A 365 21.68 -19.71 -1.48
C ASN A 365 22.53 -19.76 -0.20
N SER A 366 23.48 -18.83 -0.04
CA SER A 366 24.32 -18.68 1.16
C SER A 366 23.58 -18.39 2.48
N PHE A 367 22.28 -18.06 2.43
CA PHE A 367 21.49 -17.73 3.63
C PHE A 367 20.99 -18.97 4.36
N THR A 368 20.90 -20.10 3.68
CA THR A 368 20.54 -21.38 4.28
C THR A 368 21.58 -22.44 3.93
N ASP A 369 21.47 -23.59 4.58
CA ASP A 369 22.29 -24.77 4.34
C ASP A 369 21.50 -26.04 4.73
N SER A 370 22.12 -27.20 4.56
CA SER A 370 21.55 -28.51 4.90
C SER A 370 21.15 -28.69 6.38
N ASN A 371 21.58 -27.79 7.27
CA ASN A 371 21.27 -27.83 8.70
C ASN A 371 20.22 -26.77 9.09
N SER A 372 19.83 -25.92 8.15
CA SER A 372 18.85 -24.88 8.37
C SER A 372 17.48 -25.52 8.62
N PRO A 373 16.69 -25.01 9.58
CA PRO A 373 15.39 -25.59 9.90
C PRO A 373 14.46 -25.56 8.70
N ASN A 374 14.56 -24.53 7.85
CA ASN A 374 13.87 -24.40 6.58
C ASN A 374 14.91 -24.06 5.50
N GLN A 375 15.39 -25.06 4.77
CA GLN A 375 16.36 -24.88 3.69
C GLN A 375 15.65 -24.34 2.44
N SER A 376 16.25 -23.35 1.80
CA SER A 376 15.74 -22.72 0.58
C SER A 376 16.90 -22.19 -0.26
N GLU A 377 17.30 -22.95 -1.27
CA GLU A 377 18.48 -22.66 -2.09
C GLU A 377 18.11 -22.47 -3.58
N PHE A 378 17.14 -21.59 -3.82
CA PHE A 378 16.52 -21.35 -5.12
C PHE A 378 16.86 -19.97 -5.72
N GLU A 379 18.03 -19.39 -5.42
CA GLU A 379 18.39 -18.02 -5.82
C GLU A 379 18.30 -17.76 -7.34
N TRP A 380 18.42 -18.81 -8.15
CA TRP A 380 18.32 -18.74 -9.61
C TRP A 380 16.95 -18.27 -10.09
N THR A 381 15.92 -18.41 -9.26
CA THR A 381 14.54 -17.95 -9.55
C THR A 381 14.39 -16.44 -9.46
N ALA A 382 15.39 -15.71 -8.96
CA ALA A 382 15.29 -14.28 -8.68
C ALA A 382 14.87 -13.39 -9.88
N PRO A 383 15.43 -13.55 -11.09
CA PRO A 383 14.95 -12.81 -12.27
C PRO A 383 13.47 -13.09 -12.59
N GLY A 384 13.01 -14.30 -12.25
CA GLY A 384 11.65 -14.76 -12.42
C GLY A 384 10.64 -14.00 -11.56
N PHE A 385 10.97 -13.75 -10.28
CA PHE A 385 10.12 -12.96 -9.38
C PHE A 385 9.90 -11.53 -9.86
N THR A 386 10.92 -10.87 -10.39
CA THR A 386 10.79 -9.53 -11.00
C THR A 386 9.85 -9.57 -12.20
N THR A 387 10.02 -10.59 -13.05
CA THR A 387 9.19 -10.79 -14.25
C THR A 387 7.73 -11.04 -13.86
N PHE A 388 7.50 -11.82 -12.79
CA PHE A 388 6.18 -12.05 -12.22
C PHE A 388 5.52 -10.73 -11.78
N ILE A 389 6.22 -9.90 -11.01
CA ILE A 389 5.69 -8.62 -10.51
C ILE A 389 5.39 -7.66 -11.68
N GLN A 390 6.29 -7.56 -12.65
CA GLN A 390 6.08 -6.75 -13.86
C GLN A 390 4.86 -7.23 -14.65
N ARG A 391 4.71 -8.55 -14.79
CA ARG A 391 3.54 -9.14 -15.46
C ARG A 391 2.26 -8.86 -14.69
N LEU A 392 2.29 -8.95 -13.35
CA LEU A 392 1.17 -8.61 -12.48
C LEU A 392 0.76 -7.14 -12.67
N ARG A 393 1.71 -6.20 -12.59
CA ARG A 393 1.49 -4.76 -12.82
C ARG A 393 0.87 -4.48 -14.19
N ASN A 394 1.34 -5.15 -15.24
CA ASN A 394 0.79 -4.98 -16.59
C ASN A 394 -0.61 -5.58 -16.74
N THR A 395 -0.90 -6.67 -16.05
CA THR A 395 -2.20 -7.37 -16.13
C THR A 395 -3.27 -6.63 -15.32
N TYR A 396 -2.89 -6.10 -14.15
CA TYR A 396 -3.77 -5.37 -13.24
C TYR A 396 -3.15 -3.99 -12.90
N PRO A 397 -3.17 -3.02 -13.83
CA PRO A 397 -2.49 -1.74 -13.66
C PRO A 397 -2.98 -0.93 -12.45
N ASN A 398 -4.25 -1.11 -12.07
CA ASN A 398 -4.87 -0.41 -10.95
C ASN A 398 -4.73 -1.14 -9.61
N ALA A 399 -4.30 -2.42 -9.61
CA ALA A 399 -4.11 -3.17 -8.37
C ALA A 399 -2.89 -2.64 -7.62
N LEU A 400 -3.02 -2.48 -6.32
CA LEU A 400 -1.88 -2.20 -5.46
C LEU A 400 -1.04 -3.46 -5.25
N ILE A 401 0.28 -3.32 -5.19
CA ILE A 401 1.21 -4.43 -4.98
C ILE A 401 2.07 -4.14 -3.76
N MET A 402 1.93 -4.97 -2.73
CA MET A 402 2.82 -4.99 -1.58
C MET A 402 3.71 -6.23 -1.63
N GLN A 403 5.02 -6.03 -1.67
CA GLN A 403 5.99 -7.12 -1.57
C GLN A 403 6.32 -7.39 -0.10
N ASN A 404 6.23 -8.63 0.37
CA ASN A 404 6.79 -9.01 1.67
C ASN A 404 8.27 -9.36 1.54
N ARG A 405 9.13 -8.72 2.34
CA ARG A 405 10.58 -8.99 2.40
C ARG A 405 11.23 -8.99 1.00
N GLY A 406 12.06 -9.98 0.67
CA GLY A 406 12.92 -9.93 -0.52
C GLY A 406 13.99 -8.85 -0.39
N LEU A 407 14.45 -8.55 0.83
CA LEU A 407 15.24 -7.35 1.12
C LEU A 407 16.60 -7.36 0.39
N PHE A 408 17.10 -8.54 0.05
CA PHE A 408 18.32 -8.73 -0.74
C PHE A 408 18.22 -8.14 -2.16
N TYR A 409 17.01 -7.98 -2.74
CA TYR A 409 16.81 -7.25 -4.00
C TYR A 409 17.19 -5.77 -3.89
N PHE A 410 17.23 -5.20 -2.69
CA PHE A 410 17.58 -3.79 -2.48
C PHE A 410 19.02 -3.62 -1.99
N ASN A 411 19.81 -4.70 -1.96
CA ASN A 411 21.18 -4.66 -1.48
C ASN A 411 22.17 -4.96 -2.62
N PRO A 412 22.97 -3.96 -3.08
CA PRO A 412 23.89 -4.11 -4.21
C PRO A 412 25.07 -5.06 -3.96
N ASP A 413 25.23 -5.57 -2.73
CA ASP A 413 26.22 -6.59 -2.41
C ASP A 413 25.79 -7.99 -2.94
N PHE A 414 24.54 -8.14 -3.37
CA PHE A 414 24.01 -9.37 -3.97
C PHE A 414 23.69 -9.20 -5.47
N PRO A 415 23.87 -10.26 -6.29
CA PRO A 415 23.50 -10.22 -7.71
C PRO A 415 22.00 -9.97 -7.93
N HIS A 416 21.17 -10.33 -6.95
CA HIS A 416 19.73 -10.07 -6.90
C HIS A 416 19.38 -8.60 -7.10
N TYR A 417 20.24 -7.66 -6.72
CA TYR A 417 19.97 -6.23 -6.88
C TYR A 417 19.69 -5.81 -8.33
N ALA A 418 20.25 -6.52 -9.32
CA ALA A 418 19.98 -6.30 -10.74
C ALA A 418 18.52 -6.60 -11.13
N TYR A 419 17.80 -7.33 -10.28
CA TYR A 419 16.43 -7.83 -10.46
C TYR A 419 15.45 -7.19 -9.47
N ASN A 420 15.77 -6.01 -8.94
CA ASN A 420 14.83 -5.32 -8.05
C ASN A 420 13.56 -4.89 -8.82
N ALA A 421 12.39 -5.19 -8.25
CA ALA A 421 11.08 -4.80 -8.78
C ALA A 421 10.55 -3.50 -8.16
N GLY A 422 11.42 -2.67 -7.58
CA GLY A 422 11.03 -1.50 -6.78
C GLY A 422 10.17 -0.49 -7.56
N ALA A 423 10.35 -0.42 -8.88
CA ALA A 423 9.56 0.44 -9.76
C ALA A 423 8.12 -0.04 -10.02
N ASP A 424 7.84 -1.30 -9.71
CA ASP A 424 6.60 -1.99 -10.07
C ASP A 424 5.72 -2.27 -8.84
N ILE A 425 6.25 -2.10 -7.62
CA ILE A 425 5.53 -2.26 -6.34
C ILE A 425 5.12 -0.90 -5.76
N ASP A 426 4.06 -0.90 -4.96
CA ASP A 426 3.56 0.29 -4.27
C ASP A 426 4.01 0.32 -2.81
N PHE A 427 4.16 -0.86 -2.21
CA PHE A 427 4.60 -1.04 -0.84
C PHE A 427 5.65 -2.14 -0.73
N LEU A 428 6.57 -1.96 0.22
CA LEU A 428 7.44 -3.02 0.73
C LEU A 428 7.11 -3.24 2.20
N LEU A 429 6.76 -4.47 2.58
CA LEU A 429 6.68 -4.87 3.98
C LEU A 429 8.04 -5.37 4.46
N PHE A 430 8.56 -4.74 5.51
CA PHE A 430 9.77 -5.14 6.22
C PHE A 430 9.36 -5.94 7.46
N GLU A 431 9.52 -7.26 7.36
CA GLU A 431 9.18 -8.20 8.41
C GLU A 431 10.45 -8.98 8.84
N SER A 432 11.03 -8.74 10.02
CA SER A 432 10.78 -7.62 10.92
C SER A 432 11.98 -6.69 11.02
N TYR A 433 11.73 -5.40 11.25
CA TYR A 433 12.78 -4.39 11.31
C TYR A 433 13.59 -4.48 12.61
N ARG A 434 12.90 -4.54 13.75
CA ARG A 434 13.52 -4.65 15.07
C ARG A 434 12.88 -5.77 15.89
N LEU A 435 11.66 -5.60 16.42
CA LEU A 435 10.98 -6.67 17.17
C LEU A 435 10.76 -7.93 16.33
N ASP A 436 11.19 -9.10 16.81
CA ASP A 436 11.07 -10.37 16.10
C ASP A 436 9.95 -11.26 16.68
N SER A 437 9.56 -12.28 15.91
CA SER A 437 8.49 -13.21 16.30
C SER A 437 8.96 -14.30 17.27
N ASN A 438 10.12 -14.14 17.93
CA ASN A 438 10.68 -15.14 18.83
C ASN A 438 10.15 -14.93 20.26
N THR A 439 9.60 -15.97 20.85
CA THR A 439 9.13 -15.92 22.25
C THR A 439 10.26 -15.96 23.29
N ASN A 440 11.52 -16.10 22.87
CA ASN A 440 12.68 -16.20 23.78
C ASN A 440 13.54 -14.92 23.80
N SER A 441 13.29 -13.98 22.90
CA SER A 441 14.02 -12.71 22.81
C SER A 441 13.13 -11.66 22.16
N GLU A 442 13.16 -10.42 22.64
CA GLU A 442 12.38 -9.34 22.00
C GLU A 442 12.84 -9.07 20.56
N PHE A 443 14.15 -9.15 20.33
CA PHE A 443 14.77 -8.99 19.01
C PHE A 443 16.19 -9.57 18.99
N ASN A 444 16.66 -9.92 17.80
CA ASN A 444 18.07 -10.25 17.56
C ASN A 444 18.90 -8.97 17.31
N ALA A 445 19.82 -8.64 18.22
CA ALA A 445 20.65 -7.44 18.12
C ALA A 445 21.56 -7.39 16.89
N TYR A 446 22.02 -8.54 16.38
CA TYR A 446 22.82 -8.60 15.15
C TYR A 446 21.97 -8.25 13.93
N PHE A 447 20.82 -8.89 13.77
CA PHE A 447 19.91 -8.60 12.65
C PHE A 447 19.36 -7.19 12.73
N TYR A 448 18.96 -6.70 13.90
CA TYR A 448 18.52 -5.32 14.04
C TYR A 448 19.61 -4.32 13.64
N SER A 449 20.86 -4.56 14.04
CA SER A 449 21.99 -3.70 13.64
C SER A 449 22.20 -3.71 12.13
N ASP A 450 22.10 -4.87 11.48
CA ASP A 450 22.22 -4.98 10.02
C ASP A 450 21.02 -4.31 9.32
N ASN A 451 19.80 -4.53 9.79
CA ASN A 451 18.60 -3.86 9.32
C ASN A 451 18.78 -2.33 9.37
N LYS A 452 19.15 -1.78 10.53
CA LYS A 452 19.29 -0.34 10.76
C LYS A 452 20.39 0.31 9.93
N PHE A 453 21.58 -0.30 9.88
CA PHE A 453 22.77 0.35 9.32
C PHE A 453 23.11 -0.09 7.89
N ASN A 454 22.54 -1.20 7.41
CA ASN A 454 22.82 -1.76 6.09
C ASN A 454 21.57 -1.73 5.20
N TYR A 455 20.51 -2.47 5.55
CA TYR A 455 19.33 -2.60 4.68
C TYR A 455 18.51 -1.31 4.60
N THR A 456 18.17 -0.70 5.72
CA THR A 456 17.29 0.49 5.75
C THR A 456 17.78 1.64 4.87
N PRO A 457 19.05 2.08 4.94
CA PRO A 457 19.53 3.15 4.06
C PRO A 457 19.42 2.82 2.57
N LYS A 458 19.65 1.56 2.19
CA LYS A 458 19.60 1.09 0.80
C LYS A 458 18.16 1.00 0.29
N ILE A 459 17.26 0.43 1.09
CA ILE A 459 15.82 0.36 0.79
C ILE A 459 15.24 1.77 0.68
N MET A 460 15.51 2.65 1.64
CA MET A 460 14.98 4.01 1.62
C MET A 460 15.52 4.85 0.46
N ALA A 461 16.70 4.51 -0.08
CA ALA A 461 17.20 5.14 -1.29
C ALA A 461 16.36 4.78 -2.53
N GLU A 462 15.89 3.53 -2.64
CA GLU A 462 15.01 3.11 -3.73
C GLU A 462 13.56 3.57 -3.50
N ALA A 463 13.06 3.50 -2.25
CA ALA A 463 11.73 3.93 -1.85
C ALA A 463 11.46 5.43 -2.16
N ASN A 464 12.46 6.30 -1.96
CA ASN A 464 12.34 7.74 -2.18
C ASN A 464 12.54 8.18 -3.64
N ARG A 465 12.63 7.24 -4.58
CA ARG A 465 12.67 7.57 -6.02
C ARG A 465 11.31 8.05 -6.49
N ARG A 466 11.29 8.72 -7.65
CA ARG A 466 10.04 9.24 -8.25
C ARG A 466 8.99 8.14 -8.46
N ASN A 467 9.44 6.94 -8.79
CA ASN A 467 8.64 5.73 -8.97
C ASN A 467 8.99 4.69 -7.90
N GLY A 468 9.35 5.15 -6.70
CA GLY A 468 9.58 4.27 -5.56
C GLY A 468 8.28 3.87 -4.88
N PHE A 469 8.42 3.26 -3.70
CA PHE A 469 7.36 2.65 -2.94
C PHE A 469 7.36 3.15 -1.49
N LYS A 470 6.28 2.91 -0.75
CA LYS A 470 6.22 3.20 0.68
C LYS A 470 6.66 1.97 1.48
N VAL A 471 7.51 2.18 2.48
CA VAL A 471 7.95 1.08 3.36
C VAL A 471 7.02 0.98 4.56
N ILE A 472 6.45 -0.21 4.75
CA ILE A 472 5.69 -0.61 5.92
C ILE A 472 6.56 -1.58 6.71
N SER A 473 6.56 -1.51 8.03
CA SER A 473 7.26 -2.47 8.88
C SER A 473 6.31 -3.13 9.86
N LEU A 474 6.53 -4.43 10.06
CA LEU A 474 5.81 -5.26 11.01
C LEU A 474 6.74 -5.64 12.16
N GLY A 475 6.33 -5.28 13.39
CA GLY A 475 6.98 -5.70 14.63
C GLY A 475 6.12 -6.72 15.38
N TYR A 476 6.75 -7.73 15.97
CA TYR A 476 6.07 -8.76 16.76
C TYR A 476 6.35 -8.59 18.25
N ALA A 477 5.31 -8.36 19.05
CA ALA A 477 5.39 -8.22 20.49
C ALA A 477 5.34 -9.58 21.22
N GLU A 478 5.90 -10.62 20.61
CA GLU A 478 5.93 -12.00 21.14
C GLU A 478 6.82 -12.04 22.39
N GLY A 479 8.14 -11.95 22.19
CA GLY A 479 9.18 -11.82 23.22
C GLY A 479 9.06 -12.76 24.43
N PRO A 480 9.96 -12.63 25.43
CA PRO A 480 9.76 -13.30 26.70
C PRO A 480 8.58 -12.69 27.45
N VAL A 481 7.67 -13.51 27.96
CA VAL A 481 6.44 -13.09 28.68
C VAL A 481 6.72 -12.23 29.92
N GLU A 482 7.93 -12.28 30.47
CA GLU A 482 8.40 -11.45 31.56
C GLU A 482 8.92 -10.07 31.13
N SER A 483 9.13 -9.84 29.83
CA SER A 483 9.70 -8.62 29.26
C SER A 483 8.67 -7.82 28.47
N ILE A 484 7.81 -8.50 27.71
CA ILE A 484 6.72 -7.92 26.94
C ILE A 484 5.45 -8.73 27.21
N ALA A 485 4.33 -8.04 27.40
CA ALA A 485 3.04 -8.69 27.55
C ALA A 485 2.10 -8.20 26.47
N LYS A 486 1.44 -9.15 25.79
CA LYS A 486 0.47 -8.86 24.74
C LYS A 486 -0.62 -7.88 25.18
N GLU A 487 -1.05 -7.94 26.45
CA GLU A 487 -2.04 -7.01 27.00
C GLU A 487 -1.58 -5.53 26.97
N THR A 488 -0.29 -5.25 26.74
CA THR A 488 0.22 -3.87 26.58
C THR A 488 -0.25 -3.29 25.26
N LEU A 489 -0.34 -4.09 24.20
CA LEU A 489 -0.92 -3.68 22.92
C LEU A 489 -2.40 -3.28 23.06
N LEU A 490 -3.10 -3.90 24.01
CA LEU A 490 -4.50 -3.61 24.34
C LEU A 490 -4.65 -2.46 25.36
N GLY A 491 -3.55 -1.87 25.84
CA GLY A 491 -3.56 -0.83 26.87
C GLY A 491 -4.01 -1.31 28.25
N GLN A 492 -3.95 -2.62 28.52
CA GLN A 492 -4.42 -3.24 29.75
C GLN A 492 -3.30 -3.47 30.77
N ASN A 493 -2.03 -3.39 30.35
CA ASN A 493 -0.86 -3.36 31.23
C ASN A 493 0.26 -2.48 30.62
N SER A 494 1.42 -2.41 31.28
CA SER A 494 2.55 -1.57 30.86
C SER A 494 3.87 -2.35 30.73
N LEU A 495 3.82 -3.69 30.73
CA LEU A 495 5.02 -4.52 30.66
C LEU A 495 5.54 -4.58 29.23
N GLY A 496 6.75 -4.06 28.99
CA GLY A 496 7.31 -3.93 27.65
C GLY A 496 6.87 -2.67 26.90
N LEU A 497 6.15 -1.74 27.57
CA LEU A 497 5.72 -0.49 26.93
C LEU A 497 6.91 0.34 26.38
N GLU A 498 8.02 0.41 27.11
CA GLU A 498 9.24 1.11 26.64
C GLU A 498 9.84 0.41 25.41
N THR A 499 9.84 -0.92 25.39
CA THR A 499 10.29 -1.72 24.24
C THR A 499 9.44 -1.44 23.01
N LEU A 500 8.11 -1.41 23.16
CA LEU A 500 7.16 -1.11 22.09
C LEU A 500 7.32 0.32 21.57
N LEU A 501 7.44 1.31 22.47
CA LEU A 501 7.67 2.71 22.08
C LEU A 501 9.01 2.86 21.37
N THR A 502 10.06 2.16 21.82
CA THR A 502 11.37 2.16 21.15
C THR A 502 11.25 1.58 19.74
N ASP A 503 10.47 0.52 19.55
CA ASP A 503 10.23 -0.06 18.23
C ASP A 503 9.58 0.95 17.27
N ILE A 504 8.54 1.65 17.75
CA ILE A 504 7.85 2.71 17.01
C ILE A 504 8.82 3.84 16.65
N LEU A 505 9.63 4.31 17.60
CA LEU A 505 10.61 5.39 17.35
C LEU A 505 11.65 4.97 16.31
N GLU A 506 12.19 3.76 16.43
CA GLU A 506 13.20 3.24 15.52
C GLU A 506 12.65 3.03 14.10
N ALA A 507 11.44 2.49 13.97
CA ALA A 507 10.81 2.27 12.66
C ALA A 507 10.32 3.58 12.03
N GLN A 508 9.58 4.41 12.76
CA GLN A 508 8.91 5.57 12.17
C GLN A 508 9.81 6.81 12.12
N GLU A 509 10.43 7.18 13.24
CA GLU A 509 11.19 8.43 13.33
C GLU A 509 12.60 8.29 12.75
N HIS A 510 13.24 7.14 12.92
CA HIS A 510 14.60 6.92 12.46
C HIS A 510 14.69 6.29 11.07
N ALA A 511 13.89 5.26 10.79
CA ALA A 511 13.89 4.63 9.47
C ALA A 511 12.93 5.28 8.46
N GLY A 512 11.91 6.00 8.91
CA GLY A 512 10.91 6.64 8.05
C GLY A 512 9.79 5.71 7.58
N PHE A 513 9.67 4.52 8.18
CA PHE A 513 8.66 3.52 7.84
C PHE A 513 7.27 3.89 8.36
N ARG A 514 6.25 3.18 7.89
CA ARG A 514 4.95 3.09 8.57
C ARG A 514 4.88 1.80 9.33
N HIS A 515 4.57 1.89 10.61
CA HIS A 515 4.83 0.78 11.50
C HIS A 515 3.55 0.24 12.10
N TYR A 516 3.41 -1.08 12.04
CA TYR A 516 2.38 -1.82 12.74
C TYR A 516 3.04 -2.81 13.69
N ILE A 517 2.52 -2.90 14.91
CA ILE A 517 2.95 -3.88 15.91
C ILE A 517 1.78 -4.80 16.22
N THR A 518 2.05 -6.10 16.23
CA THR A 518 1.08 -7.13 16.57
C THR A 518 1.70 -8.22 17.45
N ASP A 519 0.88 -9.18 17.86
CA ASP A 519 1.25 -10.41 18.58
C ASP A 519 0.41 -11.55 17.98
N GLY A 520 0.97 -12.75 17.83
CA GLY A 520 0.27 -13.88 17.23
C GLY A 520 -0.97 -14.34 18.01
N GLY A 521 -1.11 -13.91 19.27
CA GLY A 521 -2.29 -14.12 20.10
C GLY A 521 -3.21 -12.90 20.23
N ILE A 522 -2.95 -11.81 19.50
CA ILE A 522 -3.82 -10.64 19.37
C ILE A 522 -4.22 -10.51 17.91
N THR A 523 -5.39 -11.06 17.65
CA THR A 523 -6.16 -10.94 16.41
C THR A 523 -7.55 -10.48 16.78
#